data_AF-A0A2M6VQ40-F1
#
_entry.id   AF-A0A2M6VQ40-F1
#
_cell.length_a   1.000
_cell.length_b   1.000
_cell.length_c   1.000
_cell.angle_alpha   90.00
_cell.angle_beta   90.00
_cell.angle_gamma   90.00
#
_symmetry.space_group_name_H-M   'P 1'
#
loop_
_entity.id
_entity.type
_entity.pdbx_description
1 polymer ?
#
loop_
_entity_poly.entity_id
_entity_poly.type
_entity_poly.pdbx_seq_one_letter_code
_entity_poly.pdbx_strand_id
1 'polypeptide(L)'
;MRWIRLLQTSRVLLYAMAVASSGCDWGRLPAAPILIHAATEQASVRLAWIAPFSAGQSAIAAYTVTCRAPGENLTAMALASPVSVHGLNLGTRYECVVAASNASGTGPVSNTLSVFTQPEAALSLASVYRSAPWAKGMSVTFPSECVMTLWPAARPNHAVDDFYLSPPTTGQARNQVTGANQAVARTAISRMPLVVRAYEGPGRHEPIRVNICPRQAPSTTPTNAGVIGLLVSGATLYKAAEITGHRATALNDNVAYSFKGTKGQNITAHFLDTCGGHPTPADSGNSYHYHGYSSCVTSVVDHADGPSHMIGVALDGFPIYGDRDIHGRSIDPTQLDGCNGLTSPTPEFPQGIYHYVLPRGITQHHASMRCYGGHVPAKTLAAAQAAGFCYASEQAPTPQALGMGMPMLPQTQKR
;
A
#
# COMPACT_ATOMS: atom_id res chain seq x y z
N MET A 1 -40.91 101.34 30.76
CA MET A 1 -41.23 101.09 32.18
C MET A 1 -40.58 99.76 32.55
N ARG A 2 -39.33 99.78 33.06
CA ARG A 2 -38.97 99.67 34.49
C ARG A 2 -39.32 98.26 35.03
N TRP A 3 -38.39 97.34 35.35
CA TRP A 3 -37.05 97.48 35.95
C TRP A 3 -36.11 96.31 35.59
N ILE A 4 -34.83 96.65 35.39
CA ILE A 4 -33.63 95.79 35.46
C ILE A 4 -32.92 96.13 36.79
N ARG A 5 -32.09 95.20 37.31
CA ARG A 5 -30.87 95.33 38.17
C ARG A 5 -30.93 94.37 39.39
N LEU A 6 -29.88 93.67 39.86
CA LEU A 6 -28.47 93.50 39.48
C LEU A 6 -27.85 92.35 40.34
N LEU A 7 -26.94 91.55 39.73
CA LEU A 7 -25.61 91.07 40.19
C LEU A 7 -25.32 90.50 41.61
N GLN A 8 -24.65 89.32 41.60
CA GLN A 8 -23.44 88.89 42.35
C GLN A 8 -23.53 88.70 43.90
N THR A 9 -22.90 87.73 44.61
CA THR A 9 -21.62 86.97 44.50
C THR A 9 -21.53 85.88 45.62
N SER A 10 -20.85 84.75 45.36
CA SER A 10 -19.84 83.99 46.19
C SER A 10 -20.16 83.60 47.67
N ARG A 11 -19.74 82.49 48.32
CA ARG A 11 -18.76 81.37 48.16
C ARG A 11 -19.01 80.39 49.35
N VAL A 12 -19.17 79.07 49.16
CA VAL A 12 -18.18 77.97 49.45
C VAL A 12 -18.28 77.25 50.83
N LEU A 13 -18.62 75.94 50.74
CA LEU A 13 -18.22 74.71 51.50
C LEU A 13 -18.55 74.50 53.01
N LEU A 14 -19.19 73.35 53.34
CA LEU A 14 -18.52 72.08 53.72
C LEU A 14 -19.49 70.86 53.87
N TYR A 15 -19.12 69.73 53.22
CA TYR A 15 -19.24 68.28 53.54
C TYR A 15 -20.41 67.72 54.37
N ALA A 16 -20.97 66.51 54.18
CA ALA A 16 -20.95 65.46 53.15
C ALA A 16 -21.96 64.36 53.58
N MET A 17 -22.71 63.79 52.63
CA MET A 17 -22.99 62.35 52.52
C MET A 17 -23.50 62.07 51.11
N ALA A 18 -22.80 61.18 50.41
CA ALA A 18 -23.18 60.62 49.11
C ALA A 18 -23.63 59.17 49.31
N VAL A 19 -24.66 58.70 48.58
CA VAL A 19 -24.67 57.37 47.94
C VAL A 19 -25.52 57.45 46.65
N ALA A 20 -25.03 56.74 45.63
CA ALA A 20 -25.34 56.77 44.21
C ALA A 20 -26.68 56.15 43.76
N SER A 21 -27.12 56.56 42.57
CA SER A 21 -27.76 55.65 41.61
C SER A 21 -27.13 55.80 40.22
N SER A 22 -25.83 55.54 40.14
CA SER A 22 -25.26 54.92 38.93
C SER A 22 -25.92 53.55 38.81
N GLY A 23 -27.07 53.49 38.13
CA GLY A 23 -27.68 52.23 37.75
C GLY A 23 -26.63 51.41 37.02
N CYS A 24 -26.29 50.24 37.58
CA CYS A 24 -25.31 49.32 37.04
C CYS A 24 -25.45 49.24 35.53
N ASP A 25 -24.46 49.76 34.82
CA ASP A 25 -24.25 49.44 33.44
C ASP A 25 -23.73 48.00 33.41
N TRP A 26 -24.66 47.04 33.45
CA TRP A 26 -24.33 45.63 33.29
C TRP A 26 -23.81 45.48 31.87
N GLY A 27 -22.50 45.54 31.72
CA GLY A 27 -21.82 45.48 30.44
C GLY A 27 -22.44 44.42 29.55
N ARG A 28 -23.07 44.85 28.46
CA ARG A 28 -23.78 43.94 27.57
C ARG A 28 -22.76 43.16 26.76
N LEU A 29 -22.74 41.84 26.99
CA LEU A 29 -21.95 40.89 26.22
C LEU A 29 -22.42 40.86 24.75
N PRO A 30 -21.54 40.47 23.81
CA PRO A 30 -21.95 40.21 22.43
C PRO A 30 -22.99 39.08 22.36
N ALA A 31 -23.83 39.12 21.32
CA ALA A 31 -24.66 37.97 20.97
C ALA A 31 -23.81 36.81 20.41
N ALA A 32 -24.40 35.63 20.23
CA ALA A 32 -23.73 34.49 19.62
C ALA A 32 -23.41 34.77 18.13
N PRO A 33 -22.21 34.42 17.64
CA PRO A 33 -21.95 34.34 16.20
C PRO A 33 -22.71 33.16 15.56
N ILE A 34 -22.78 33.13 14.23
CA ILE A 34 -23.36 32.00 13.48
C ILE A 34 -22.23 31.26 12.77
N LEU A 35 -21.96 30.01 13.16
CA LEU A 35 -20.95 29.18 12.54
C LEU A 35 -21.50 28.55 11.26
N ILE A 36 -20.99 28.98 10.10
CA ILE A 36 -21.54 28.64 8.78
C ILE A 36 -20.71 27.61 8.02
N HIS A 37 -19.45 27.42 8.41
CA HIS A 37 -18.57 26.48 7.73
C HIS A 37 -17.52 25.91 8.69
N ALA A 38 -17.27 24.62 8.56
CA ALA A 38 -16.16 23.92 9.19
C ALA A 38 -15.62 22.91 8.19
N ALA A 39 -14.40 23.13 7.71
CA ALA A 39 -13.70 22.22 6.80
C ALA A 39 -12.44 21.69 7.47
N THR A 40 -12.31 20.37 7.52
CA THR A 40 -11.10 19.73 8.04
C THR A 40 -9.98 19.77 6.99
N GLU A 41 -8.76 19.95 7.49
CA GLU A 41 -7.50 19.78 6.79
C GLU A 41 -6.63 18.87 7.68
N GLN A 42 -5.67 18.10 7.15
CA GLN A 42 -4.71 17.25 7.91
C GLN A 42 -4.98 17.13 9.43
N ALA A 43 -4.22 17.84 10.28
CA ALA A 43 -4.39 17.93 11.74
C ALA A 43 -5.00 19.28 12.18
N SER A 44 -5.90 19.84 11.38
CA SER A 44 -6.52 21.15 11.64
C SER A 44 -7.95 21.27 11.11
N VAL A 45 -8.64 22.33 11.48
CA VAL A 45 -9.97 22.65 10.94
C VAL A 45 -10.08 24.15 10.70
N ARG A 46 -10.48 24.53 9.48
CA ARG A 46 -10.76 25.91 9.10
C ARG A 46 -12.24 26.22 9.32
N LEU A 47 -12.51 27.20 10.17
CA LEU A 47 -13.85 27.59 10.59
C LEU A 47 -14.19 28.99 10.07
N ALA A 48 -15.39 29.14 9.51
CA ALA A 48 -15.94 30.42 9.08
C ALA A 48 -17.30 30.68 9.73
N TRP A 49 -17.53 31.93 10.14
CA TRP A 49 -18.71 32.37 10.86
C TRP A 49 -19.14 33.76 10.42
N ILE A 50 -20.41 34.07 10.66
CA ILE A 50 -20.98 35.41 10.56
C ILE A 50 -20.90 36.06 11.94
N ALA A 51 -20.51 37.33 11.99
CA ALA A 51 -20.47 38.11 13.22
C ALA A 51 -21.84 38.15 13.92
N PRO A 52 -21.89 38.30 15.26
CA PRO A 52 -23.13 38.46 15.99
C PRO A 52 -23.98 39.63 15.48
N PHE A 53 -25.31 39.50 15.55
CA PHE A 53 -26.22 40.60 15.19
C PHE A 53 -26.09 41.83 16.11
N SER A 54 -25.49 41.65 17.31
CA SER A 54 -25.22 42.70 18.27
C SER A 54 -23.86 42.48 18.92
N ALA A 55 -23.02 43.51 18.91
CA ALA A 55 -21.73 43.54 19.60
C ALA A 55 -21.86 43.78 21.11
N GLY A 56 -23.08 44.00 21.61
CA GLY A 56 -23.31 44.41 22.99
C GLY A 56 -22.97 45.89 23.18
N GLN A 57 -22.27 46.22 24.27
CA GLN A 57 -21.99 47.61 24.64
C GLN A 57 -20.75 48.22 23.96
N SER A 58 -19.79 47.40 23.56
CA SER A 58 -18.54 47.85 22.93
C SER A 58 -18.24 46.99 21.69
N ALA A 59 -17.31 47.46 20.84
CA ALA A 59 -16.89 46.72 19.66
C ALA A 59 -16.36 45.33 20.04
N ILE A 60 -16.59 44.35 19.16
CA ILE A 60 -16.03 43.01 19.33
C ILE A 60 -14.51 43.12 19.25
N ALA A 61 -13.84 42.65 20.31
CA ALA A 61 -12.39 42.70 20.45
C ALA A 61 -11.73 41.41 19.94
N ALA A 62 -12.39 40.26 20.11
CA ALA A 62 -11.88 38.97 19.64
C ALA A 62 -12.99 37.92 19.48
N TYR A 63 -12.62 36.82 18.86
CA TYR A 63 -13.38 35.57 18.80
C TYR A 63 -12.55 34.45 19.41
N THR A 64 -13.19 33.59 20.20
CA THR A 64 -12.60 32.35 20.70
C THR A 64 -13.29 31.19 20.02
N VAL A 65 -12.54 30.42 19.26
CA VAL A 65 -12.99 29.18 18.61
C VAL A 65 -12.55 28.01 19.47
N THR A 66 -13.45 27.05 19.70
CA THR A 66 -13.18 25.86 20.52
C THR A 66 -13.64 24.61 19.78
N CYS A 67 -12.78 23.61 19.66
CA CYS A 67 -13.10 22.28 19.13
C CYS A 67 -12.83 21.22 20.21
N ARG A 68 -13.85 20.40 20.52
CA ARG A 68 -13.82 19.43 21.62
C ARG A 68 -14.01 18.00 21.15
N ALA A 69 -13.30 17.08 21.78
CA ALA A 69 -13.48 15.63 21.68
C ALA A 69 -13.29 15.02 23.09
N PRO A 70 -13.64 13.74 23.33
CA PRO A 70 -13.43 13.11 24.63
C PRO A 70 -11.96 13.21 25.07
N GLY A 71 -11.68 13.94 26.15
CA GLY A 71 -10.32 14.16 26.68
C GLY A 71 -9.53 15.29 26.00
N GLU A 72 -10.11 16.00 25.03
CA GLU A 72 -9.44 17.05 24.27
C GLU A 72 -10.25 18.35 24.16
N ASN A 73 -9.55 19.48 24.26
CA ASN A 73 -10.15 20.80 24.17
C ASN A 73 -9.16 21.78 23.52
N LEU A 74 -9.31 21.99 22.22
CA LEU A 74 -8.42 22.84 21.42
C LEU A 74 -9.07 24.20 21.22
N THR A 75 -8.29 25.27 21.38
CA THR A 75 -8.79 26.65 21.25
C THR A 75 -7.90 27.47 20.32
N ALA A 76 -8.52 28.39 19.58
CA ALA A 76 -7.83 29.40 18.79
C ALA A 76 -8.50 30.76 19.00
N MET A 77 -7.68 31.82 19.08
CA MET A 77 -8.17 33.20 19.10
C MET A 77 -8.07 33.81 17.70
N ALA A 78 -9.06 34.63 17.35
CA ALA A 78 -9.10 35.33 16.07
C ALA A 78 -9.65 36.75 16.25
N LEU A 79 -9.18 37.70 15.43
CA LEU A 79 -9.77 39.04 15.36
C LEU A 79 -10.92 39.11 14.34
N ALA A 80 -10.99 38.15 13.41
CA ALA A 80 -12.01 38.07 12.36
C ALA A 80 -12.17 36.62 11.87
N SER A 81 -13.21 36.39 11.07
CA SER A 81 -13.44 35.12 10.35
C SER A 81 -12.74 35.12 8.99
N PRO A 82 -12.21 33.99 8.48
CA PRO A 82 -12.12 32.66 9.10
C PRO A 82 -10.85 32.46 9.95
N VAL A 83 -10.80 31.38 10.75
CA VAL A 83 -9.61 30.94 11.49
C VAL A 83 -9.41 29.43 11.42
N SER A 84 -8.16 28.98 11.53
CA SER A 84 -7.82 27.57 11.66
C SER A 84 -7.50 27.21 13.11
N VAL A 85 -8.05 26.08 13.57
CA VAL A 85 -7.66 25.43 14.83
C VAL A 85 -6.73 24.28 14.49
N HIS A 86 -5.53 24.26 15.06
CA HIS A 86 -4.50 23.26 14.78
C HIS A 86 -4.34 22.26 15.95
N GLY A 87 -3.65 21.14 15.70
CA GLY A 87 -3.32 20.15 16.71
C GLY A 87 -4.45 19.15 16.98
N LEU A 88 -5.37 18.97 16.03
CA LEU A 88 -6.42 17.97 16.14
C LEU A 88 -5.82 16.58 15.91
N ASN A 89 -6.20 15.63 16.77
CA ASN A 89 -5.93 14.22 16.57
C ASN A 89 -6.73 13.69 15.37
N LEU A 90 -6.10 12.81 14.61
CA LEU A 90 -6.63 12.25 13.38
C LEU A 90 -7.60 11.10 13.69
N GLY A 91 -8.65 10.94 12.88
CA GLY A 91 -9.67 9.90 13.07
C GLY A 91 -10.65 10.18 14.22
N THR A 92 -10.68 11.42 14.71
CA THR A 92 -11.46 11.82 15.88
C THR A 92 -12.59 12.76 15.45
N ARG A 93 -13.78 12.57 16.04
CA ARG A 93 -14.91 13.49 15.87
C ARG A 93 -14.76 14.66 16.84
N TYR A 94 -14.73 15.87 16.29
CA TYR A 94 -14.77 17.11 17.06
C TYR A 94 -16.11 17.82 16.91
N GLU A 95 -16.50 18.50 17.98
CA GLU A 95 -17.57 19.48 17.99
C GLU A 95 -16.96 20.87 18.15
N CYS A 96 -17.19 21.73 17.15
CA CYS A 96 -16.60 23.06 17.11
C CYS A 96 -17.66 24.16 17.30
N VAL A 97 -17.30 25.18 18.08
CA VAL A 97 -18.11 26.38 18.38
C VAL A 97 -17.25 27.64 18.37
N VAL A 98 -17.87 28.80 18.19
CA VAL A 98 -17.21 30.12 18.29
C VAL A 98 -17.99 31.05 19.22
N ALA A 99 -17.29 31.85 20.04
CA ALA A 99 -17.86 32.92 20.86
C ALA A 99 -17.16 34.25 20.57
N ALA A 100 -17.91 35.36 20.62
CA ALA A 100 -17.37 36.71 20.49
C ALA A 100 -17.16 37.35 21.87
N SER A 101 -16.13 38.18 22.01
CA SER A 101 -15.86 38.95 23.23
C SER A 101 -15.75 40.45 22.96
N ASN A 102 -16.16 41.26 23.92
CA ASN A 102 -15.97 42.71 23.94
C ASN A 102 -15.42 43.13 25.32
N ALA A 103 -15.36 44.44 25.61
CA ALA A 103 -14.82 44.94 26.87
C ALA A 103 -15.59 44.47 28.12
N SER A 104 -16.85 44.04 27.95
CA SER A 104 -17.69 43.51 29.03
C SER A 104 -17.48 42.00 29.26
N GLY A 105 -16.88 41.29 28.32
CA GLY A 105 -16.58 39.86 28.41
C GLY A 105 -16.99 39.05 27.18
N THR A 106 -17.05 37.72 27.35
CA THR A 106 -17.38 36.76 26.29
C THR A 106 -18.87 36.42 26.30
N GLY A 107 -19.51 36.54 25.14
CA GLY A 107 -20.91 36.19 24.95
C GLY A 107 -21.17 34.69 24.79
N PRO A 108 -22.44 34.29 24.52
CA PRO A 108 -22.79 32.91 24.24
C PRO A 108 -22.07 32.35 22.99
N VAL A 109 -21.91 31.02 22.95
CA VAL A 109 -21.32 30.30 21.80
C VAL A 109 -22.33 30.20 20.64
N SER A 110 -21.81 29.99 19.43
CA SER A 110 -22.57 29.70 18.21
C SER A 110 -23.31 28.36 18.26
N ASN A 111 -24.05 28.07 17.19
CA ASN A 111 -24.40 26.69 16.83
C ASN A 111 -23.14 25.81 16.73
N THR A 112 -23.29 24.53 17.04
CA THR A 112 -22.22 23.53 16.92
C THR A 112 -22.18 22.97 15.51
N LEU A 113 -20.98 22.85 14.94
CA LEU A 113 -20.73 22.00 13.77
C LEU A 113 -19.87 20.81 14.19
N SER A 114 -20.28 19.61 13.81
CA SER A 114 -19.48 18.40 13.98
C SER A 114 -18.59 18.21 12.77
N VAL A 115 -17.30 18.00 13.02
CA VAL A 115 -16.33 17.60 12.00
C VAL A 115 -15.70 16.29 12.40
N PHE A 116 -15.41 15.45 11.41
CA PHE A 116 -14.60 14.27 11.60
C PHE A 116 -13.25 14.55 10.96
N THR A 117 -12.17 14.62 11.76
CA THR A 117 -10.84 14.56 11.16
C THR A 117 -10.75 13.19 10.56
N GLN A 118 -10.58 13.12 9.24
CA GLN A 118 -10.20 11.85 8.68
C GLN A 118 -8.88 11.47 9.36
N PRO A 119 -8.62 10.18 9.62
CA PRO A 119 -7.23 9.73 9.65
C PRO A 119 -6.58 10.44 8.46
N GLU A 120 -5.51 11.24 8.66
CA GLU A 120 -4.73 11.85 7.56
C GLU A 120 -4.84 10.87 6.42
N ALA A 121 -5.50 11.21 5.30
CA ALA A 121 -5.96 10.22 4.32
C ALA A 121 -4.85 9.22 4.24
N ALA A 122 -5.05 8.06 4.90
CA ALA A 122 -3.87 7.34 5.30
C ALA A 122 -3.12 7.13 3.99
N LEU A 123 -1.82 7.06 4.07
CA LEU A 123 -1.17 6.13 3.19
C LEU A 123 -1.88 4.79 3.48
N SER A 124 -3.01 4.63 2.82
CA SER A 124 -3.85 3.47 2.73
C SER A 124 -3.20 2.79 1.56
N LEU A 125 -3.12 1.48 1.66
CA LEU A 125 -2.58 0.70 0.57
C LEU A 125 -3.28 1.05 -0.75
N ALA A 126 -4.59 1.33 -0.71
CA ALA A 126 -5.33 1.84 -1.87
C ALA A 126 -4.78 3.16 -2.46
N SER A 127 -4.45 4.17 -1.64
CA SER A 127 -3.86 5.43 -2.12
C SER A 127 -2.47 5.22 -2.74
N VAL A 128 -1.63 4.43 -2.07
CA VAL A 128 -0.27 4.10 -2.53
C VAL A 128 -0.33 3.31 -3.84
N TYR A 129 -1.19 2.30 -3.93
CA TYR A 129 -1.35 1.53 -5.17
C TYR A 129 -1.95 2.34 -6.32
N ARG A 130 -2.82 3.32 -6.06
CA ARG A 130 -3.37 4.22 -7.10
C ARG A 130 -2.31 5.17 -7.67
N SER A 131 -1.32 5.55 -6.87
CA SER A 131 -0.26 6.49 -7.26
C SER A 131 1.02 5.80 -7.74
N ALA A 132 1.11 4.47 -7.58
CA ALA A 132 2.28 3.70 -7.95
C ALA A 132 2.57 3.75 -9.47
N PRO A 133 3.85 3.72 -9.87
CA PRO A 133 4.27 3.84 -11.26
C PRO A 133 4.17 2.49 -12.00
N TRP A 134 2.95 1.95 -12.08
CA TRP A 134 2.68 0.73 -12.83
C TRP A 134 3.09 0.90 -14.30
N ALA A 135 3.73 -0.13 -14.85
CA ALA A 135 4.17 -0.16 -16.23
C ALA A 135 3.04 0.19 -17.21
N LYS A 136 3.35 0.97 -18.26
CA LYS A 136 2.37 1.42 -19.26
C LYS A 136 1.60 0.28 -19.96
N GLY A 137 2.19 -0.91 -20.05
CA GLY A 137 1.55 -2.10 -20.63
C GLY A 137 0.61 -2.85 -19.68
N MET A 138 0.52 -2.41 -18.43
CA MET A 138 -0.32 -2.97 -17.37
C MET A 138 -1.64 -2.19 -17.29
N SER A 139 -2.75 -2.89 -17.03
CA SER A 139 -4.01 -2.24 -16.67
C SER A 139 -4.28 -2.45 -15.19
N VAL A 140 -4.63 -1.37 -14.49
CA VAL A 140 -4.95 -1.41 -13.06
C VAL A 140 -6.27 -0.68 -12.85
N THR A 141 -7.22 -1.35 -12.20
CA THR A 141 -8.50 -0.76 -11.83
C THR A 141 -8.77 -0.94 -10.34
N PHE A 142 -9.59 -0.05 -9.80
CA PHE A 142 -9.98 -0.04 -8.39
C PHE A 142 -11.51 -0.11 -8.29
N PRO A 143 -12.12 -1.30 -8.45
CA PRO A 143 -13.58 -1.45 -8.44
C PRO A 143 -14.24 -1.00 -7.12
N SER A 144 -13.49 -0.98 -6.02
CA SER A 144 -13.92 -0.44 -4.73
C SER A 144 -12.71 0.00 -3.91
N GLU A 145 -12.95 0.59 -2.73
CA GLU A 145 -11.86 1.03 -1.83
C GLU A 145 -10.90 -0.08 -1.40
N CYS A 146 -11.35 -1.33 -1.37
CA CYS A 146 -10.56 -2.47 -0.91
C CYS A 146 -10.26 -3.49 -2.01
N VAL A 147 -10.61 -3.21 -3.26
CA VAL A 147 -10.36 -4.14 -4.37
C VAL A 147 -9.52 -3.46 -5.43
N MET A 148 -8.39 -4.10 -5.75
CA MET A 148 -7.58 -3.79 -6.91
C MET A 148 -7.66 -4.95 -7.90
N THR A 149 -7.81 -4.64 -9.18
CA THR A 149 -7.71 -5.63 -10.26
C THR A 149 -6.57 -5.24 -11.18
N LEU A 150 -5.66 -6.18 -11.41
CA LEU A 150 -4.42 -5.98 -12.14
C LEU A 150 -4.41 -6.91 -13.34
N TRP A 151 -4.12 -6.39 -14.53
CA TRP A 151 -3.78 -7.20 -15.70
C TRP A 151 -2.30 -7.04 -15.93
N PRO A 152 -1.49 -8.11 -15.72
CA PRO A 152 -0.06 -8.06 -15.99
C PRO A 152 0.23 -7.57 -17.40
N ALA A 153 1.37 -6.89 -17.55
CA ALA A 153 1.82 -6.44 -18.85
C ALA A 153 2.31 -7.62 -19.68
N ALA A 154 2.11 -7.49 -20.98
CA ALA A 154 2.70 -8.32 -22.03
C ALA A 154 4.21 -8.57 -21.86
N ARG A 155 4.93 -7.51 -21.46
CA ARG A 155 6.37 -7.48 -21.22
C ARG A 155 6.66 -6.55 -20.04
N PRO A 156 7.73 -6.79 -19.27
CA PRO A 156 8.14 -5.83 -18.26
C PRO A 156 8.55 -4.49 -18.90
N ASN A 157 8.51 -3.41 -18.13
CA ASN A 157 8.90 -2.06 -18.56
C ASN A 157 10.42 -1.83 -18.66
N HIS A 158 11.21 -2.89 -18.83
CA HIS A 158 12.64 -2.83 -19.07
C HIS A 158 13.04 -3.81 -20.18
N ALA A 159 14.29 -3.73 -20.63
CA ALA A 159 14.83 -4.62 -21.64
C ALA A 159 14.87 -6.08 -21.13
N VAL A 160 14.64 -7.02 -22.03
CA VAL A 160 14.71 -8.47 -21.78
C VAL A 160 15.64 -9.08 -22.82
N ASP A 161 16.27 -10.20 -22.49
CA ASP A 161 17.10 -10.94 -23.44
C ASP A 161 16.26 -11.49 -24.61
N ASP A 162 16.89 -11.64 -25.79
CA ASP A 162 16.24 -12.22 -26.98
C ASP A 162 16.09 -13.73 -26.88
N PHE A 163 16.97 -14.40 -26.10
CA PHE A 163 17.05 -15.85 -25.99
C PHE A 163 17.20 -16.29 -24.54
N TYR A 164 16.43 -17.32 -24.16
CA TYR A 164 16.46 -17.93 -22.84
C TYR A 164 16.75 -19.42 -22.92
N LEU A 165 17.32 -19.96 -21.84
CA LEU A 165 17.29 -21.38 -21.57
C LEU A 165 15.94 -21.72 -20.93
N SER A 166 15.19 -22.66 -21.50
CA SER A 166 13.94 -23.14 -20.92
C SER A 166 13.88 -24.66 -20.97
N PRO A 167 13.02 -25.29 -20.14
CA PRO A 167 12.72 -26.70 -20.31
C PRO A 167 12.15 -27.02 -21.72
N PRO A 168 12.38 -28.22 -22.26
CA PRO A 168 11.77 -28.68 -23.51
C PRO A 168 10.25 -28.89 -23.33
N THR A 169 9.49 -28.50 -24.34
CA THR A 169 8.03 -28.69 -24.39
C THR A 169 7.67 -30.13 -24.75
N THR A 170 6.43 -30.55 -24.50
CA THR A 170 5.94 -31.94 -24.69
C THR A 170 6.15 -32.52 -26.10
N GLY A 171 6.30 -31.67 -27.13
CA GLY A 171 6.59 -32.07 -28.52
C GLY A 171 8.08 -32.21 -28.87
N GLN A 172 9.00 -31.72 -28.03
CA GLN A 172 10.44 -31.94 -28.17
C GLN A 172 10.85 -33.05 -27.20
N ALA A 173 11.10 -34.26 -27.70
CA ALA A 173 11.54 -35.35 -26.83
C ALA A 173 12.81 -34.92 -26.07
N ARG A 174 12.89 -35.23 -24.77
CA ARG A 174 14.02 -34.87 -23.88
C ARG A 174 15.41 -35.23 -24.42
N ASN A 175 15.48 -36.10 -25.43
CA ASN A 175 16.69 -36.59 -26.09
C ASN A 175 16.81 -36.21 -27.58
N GLN A 176 15.85 -35.50 -28.19
CA GLN A 176 15.89 -35.08 -29.59
C GLN A 176 15.73 -33.58 -29.71
N VAL A 177 16.87 -32.90 -29.74
CA VAL A 177 16.91 -31.51 -30.18
C VAL A 177 18.14 -31.42 -31.08
N THR A 178 17.90 -31.32 -32.39
CA THR A 178 18.94 -31.26 -33.43
C THR A 178 18.74 -30.00 -34.26
N GLY A 179 19.72 -29.10 -34.27
CA GLY A 179 19.72 -27.89 -35.10
C GLY A 179 20.59 -26.75 -34.54
N ALA A 180 21.07 -25.86 -35.41
CA ALA A 180 21.99 -24.77 -35.05
C ALA A 180 21.40 -23.74 -34.05
N ASN A 181 20.07 -23.59 -34.00
CA ASN A 181 19.34 -22.74 -33.05
C ASN A 181 18.71 -23.51 -31.89
N GLN A 182 18.96 -24.81 -31.78
CA GLN A 182 18.38 -25.66 -30.75
C GLN A 182 19.47 -26.60 -30.22
N ALA A 183 20.42 -26.02 -29.50
CA ALA A 183 21.42 -26.78 -28.78
C ALA A 183 20.91 -27.07 -27.37
N VAL A 184 21.02 -28.34 -26.94
CA VAL A 184 20.79 -28.75 -25.55
C VAL A 184 22.01 -28.35 -24.75
N ALA A 185 21.86 -27.42 -23.81
CA ALA A 185 22.80 -27.30 -22.72
C ALA A 185 22.41 -28.35 -21.68
N ARG A 186 23.19 -29.43 -21.54
CA ARG A 186 23.06 -30.34 -20.40
C ARG A 186 23.66 -29.67 -19.16
N THR A 187 22.99 -28.65 -18.65
CA THR A 187 23.40 -27.91 -17.46
C THR A 187 22.22 -27.83 -16.52
N ALA A 188 22.42 -28.35 -15.31
CA ALA A 188 21.35 -28.66 -14.38
C ALA A 188 20.80 -27.39 -13.72
N ILE A 189 19.51 -27.15 -13.92
CA ILE A 189 18.58 -26.96 -12.79
C ILE A 189 18.20 -28.36 -12.33
N SER A 190 18.73 -28.81 -11.20
CA SER A 190 18.47 -30.15 -10.61
C SER A 190 18.57 -31.41 -11.51
N ARG A 191 19.23 -31.34 -12.68
CA ARG A 191 19.42 -32.38 -13.75
C ARG A 191 18.38 -32.38 -14.88
N MET A 192 17.57 -31.33 -14.99
CA MET A 192 16.65 -31.17 -16.12
C MET A 192 17.38 -30.74 -17.40
N PRO A 193 17.05 -31.31 -18.58
CA PRO A 193 17.56 -30.81 -19.86
C PRO A 193 16.96 -29.44 -20.16
N LEU A 194 17.77 -28.50 -20.64
CA LEU A 194 17.34 -27.17 -21.07
C LEU A 194 17.67 -26.95 -22.55
N VAL A 195 16.85 -26.16 -23.22
CA VAL A 195 16.98 -25.80 -24.63
C VAL A 195 16.99 -24.29 -24.80
N VAL A 196 17.73 -23.80 -25.77
CA VAL A 196 17.68 -22.39 -26.18
C VAL A 196 16.35 -22.11 -26.88
N ARG A 197 15.64 -21.07 -26.46
CA ARG A 197 14.43 -20.56 -27.11
C ARG A 197 14.52 -19.06 -27.30
N ALA A 198 13.98 -18.60 -28.43
CA ALA A 198 13.73 -17.18 -28.61
C ALA A 198 12.57 -16.74 -27.70
N TYR A 199 12.60 -15.51 -27.24
CA TYR A 199 11.46 -14.95 -26.51
C TYR A 199 10.33 -14.62 -27.48
N GLU A 200 9.29 -15.45 -27.50
CA GLU A 200 8.19 -15.41 -28.50
C GLU A 200 7.13 -14.32 -28.29
N GLY A 201 7.31 -13.44 -27.29
CA GLY A 201 6.36 -12.35 -27.00
C GLY A 201 5.36 -12.67 -25.89
N PRO A 202 4.29 -11.87 -25.78
CA PRO A 202 3.52 -11.78 -24.55
C PRO A 202 2.66 -13.01 -24.28
N GLY A 203 2.48 -13.26 -23.00
CA GLY A 203 1.76 -14.40 -22.50
C GLY A 203 0.24 -14.27 -22.46
N ARG A 204 -0.41 -15.31 -21.90
CA ARG A 204 -1.81 -15.19 -21.49
C ARG A 204 -1.88 -14.43 -20.17
N HIS A 205 -2.70 -13.38 -20.11
CA HIS A 205 -2.83 -12.53 -18.93
C HIS A 205 -4.27 -12.54 -18.41
N GLU A 206 -4.53 -13.40 -17.42
CA GLU A 206 -5.76 -13.28 -16.63
C GLU A 206 -5.63 -12.16 -15.60
N PRO A 207 -6.72 -11.43 -15.30
CA PRO A 207 -6.70 -10.45 -14.24
C PRO A 207 -6.50 -11.08 -12.87
N ILE A 208 -5.71 -10.42 -12.04
CA ILE A 208 -5.51 -10.77 -10.65
C ILE A 208 -6.27 -9.76 -9.79
N ARG A 209 -7.15 -10.27 -8.92
CA ARG A 209 -7.90 -9.46 -7.95
C ARG A 209 -7.28 -9.59 -6.57
N VAL A 210 -6.95 -8.46 -5.97
CA VAL A 210 -6.28 -8.37 -4.68
C VAL A 210 -7.10 -7.52 -3.71
N ASN A 211 -7.17 -7.95 -2.45
CA ASN A 211 -7.73 -7.15 -1.37
C ASN A 211 -6.69 -6.13 -0.87
N ILE A 212 -6.85 -4.86 -1.21
CA ILE A 212 -5.92 -3.78 -0.81
C ILE A 212 -6.30 -3.12 0.53
N CYS A 213 -7.20 -3.74 1.28
CA CYS A 213 -7.38 -3.53 2.71
C CYS A 213 -6.98 -4.81 3.46
N PRO A 214 -5.72 -5.27 3.34
CA PRO A 214 -5.29 -6.50 3.97
C PRO A 214 -5.32 -6.36 5.49
N ARG A 215 -5.52 -7.51 6.14
CA ARG A 215 -5.32 -7.67 7.58
C ARG A 215 -4.34 -8.81 7.76
N GLN A 216 -3.43 -8.66 8.73
CA GLN A 216 -2.59 -9.78 9.13
C GLN A 216 -3.48 -10.94 9.58
N ALA A 217 -3.19 -12.12 9.07
CA ALA A 217 -3.88 -13.34 9.44
C ALA A 217 -3.31 -13.87 10.77
N PRO A 218 -4.12 -14.57 11.58
CA PRO A 218 -3.63 -15.21 12.81
C PRO A 218 -2.65 -16.35 12.52
N SER A 219 -2.63 -16.88 11.30
CA SER A 219 -1.68 -17.87 10.81
C SER A 219 -1.31 -17.58 9.36
N THR A 220 -0.08 -17.94 8.99
CA THR A 220 0.46 -17.71 7.65
C THR A 220 -0.08 -18.73 6.64
N THR A 221 -0.31 -18.32 5.40
CA THR A 221 -0.69 -19.22 4.30
C THR A 221 0.50 -19.49 3.40
N PRO A 222 0.94 -20.74 3.16
CA PRO A 222 2.05 -21.02 2.24
C PRO A 222 1.80 -20.48 0.83
N THR A 223 2.86 -19.98 0.18
CA THR A 223 2.77 -19.63 -1.24
C THR A 223 2.67 -20.89 -2.10
N ASN A 224 1.90 -20.83 -3.18
CA ASN A 224 1.89 -21.88 -4.20
C ASN A 224 3.14 -21.78 -5.09
N ALA A 225 3.17 -22.57 -6.16
CA ALA A 225 4.28 -22.57 -7.11
C ALA A 225 4.08 -21.60 -8.29
N GLY A 226 2.96 -20.88 -8.31
CA GLY A 226 2.65 -19.90 -9.35
C GLY A 226 2.87 -18.47 -8.90
N VAL A 227 2.03 -17.59 -9.42
CA VAL A 227 2.08 -16.16 -9.12
C VAL A 227 1.85 -15.93 -7.63
N ILE A 228 2.75 -15.19 -6.99
CA ILE A 228 2.64 -14.78 -5.57
C ILE A 228 2.45 -13.28 -5.40
N GLY A 229 2.66 -12.51 -6.46
CA GLY A 229 2.43 -11.07 -6.51
C GLY A 229 2.64 -10.51 -7.91
N LEU A 230 2.43 -9.21 -8.05
CA LEU A 230 2.74 -8.47 -9.27
C LEU A 230 3.65 -7.29 -8.92
N LEU A 231 4.61 -7.02 -9.80
CA LEU A 231 5.54 -5.92 -9.64
C LEU A 231 5.16 -4.74 -10.53
N VAL A 232 5.62 -3.55 -10.16
CA VAL A 232 5.41 -2.29 -10.91
C VAL A 232 5.96 -2.34 -12.33
N SER A 233 6.89 -3.27 -12.60
CA SER A 233 7.38 -3.53 -13.95
C SER A 233 6.32 -4.13 -14.88
N GLY A 234 5.20 -4.61 -14.35
CA GLY A 234 4.13 -5.26 -15.09
C GLY A 234 4.26 -6.78 -15.16
N ALA A 235 5.40 -7.34 -14.72
CA ALA A 235 5.62 -8.78 -14.65
C ALA A 235 5.24 -9.35 -13.27
N THR A 236 4.94 -10.64 -13.26
CA THR A 236 4.54 -11.38 -12.06
C THR A 236 5.75 -11.79 -11.22
N LEU A 237 5.54 -11.90 -9.91
CA LEU A 237 6.51 -12.48 -8.97
C LEU A 237 6.09 -13.92 -8.66
N TYR A 238 7.05 -14.84 -8.72
CA TYR A 238 6.93 -16.24 -8.34
C TYR A 238 7.80 -16.48 -7.10
N LYS A 239 7.55 -17.58 -6.40
CA LYS A 239 8.42 -17.97 -5.27
C LYS A 239 9.83 -18.33 -5.77
N ALA A 240 10.84 -18.26 -4.91
CA ALA A 240 12.24 -18.57 -5.23
C ALA A 240 12.46 -19.98 -5.80
N ALA A 241 11.64 -20.96 -5.40
CA ALA A 241 11.70 -22.33 -5.90
C ALA A 241 10.83 -22.51 -7.15
N GLU A 242 11.43 -22.98 -8.24
CA GLU A 242 10.76 -23.19 -9.53
C GLU A 242 9.98 -24.52 -9.61
N ILE A 243 10.21 -25.44 -8.67
CA ILE A 243 9.60 -26.76 -8.67
C ILE A 243 9.03 -27.07 -7.28
N THR A 244 7.75 -27.43 -7.24
CA THR A 244 7.08 -27.89 -6.00
C THR A 244 7.81 -29.09 -5.40
N GLY A 245 8.09 -29.04 -4.10
CA GLY A 245 8.73 -30.14 -3.38
C GLY A 245 10.25 -30.29 -3.62
N HIS A 246 10.87 -29.42 -4.41
CA HIS A 246 12.32 -29.43 -4.64
C HIS A 246 13.04 -28.29 -3.94
N ARG A 247 14.30 -28.53 -3.56
CA ARG A 247 15.17 -27.53 -2.94
C ARG A 247 15.88 -26.60 -3.94
N ALA A 248 15.78 -26.90 -5.23
CA ALA A 248 16.39 -26.09 -6.27
C ALA A 248 15.63 -24.77 -6.43
N THR A 249 16.38 -23.67 -6.50
CA THR A 249 15.86 -22.32 -6.71
C THR A 249 16.36 -21.78 -8.03
N ALA A 250 15.50 -21.04 -8.73
CA ALA A 250 15.84 -20.43 -10.02
C ALA A 250 17.11 -19.59 -9.94
N LEU A 251 17.27 -18.87 -8.81
CA LEU A 251 18.38 -17.97 -8.56
C LEU A 251 19.71 -18.69 -8.26
N ASN A 252 19.67 -19.91 -7.72
CA ASN A 252 20.90 -20.66 -7.38
C ASN A 252 21.37 -21.55 -8.53
N ASP A 253 20.43 -22.06 -9.33
CA ASP A 253 20.72 -22.90 -10.49
C ASP A 253 20.72 -22.08 -11.80
N ASN A 254 21.05 -20.78 -11.72
CA ASN A 254 21.13 -19.91 -12.89
C ASN A 254 22.28 -20.34 -13.80
N VAL A 255 21.95 -20.79 -15.01
CA VAL A 255 22.90 -21.32 -16.01
C VAL A 255 22.86 -20.50 -17.29
N ALA A 256 23.94 -20.56 -18.06
CA ALA A 256 24.05 -19.87 -19.34
C ALA A 256 24.67 -20.79 -20.40
N TYR A 257 24.28 -20.59 -21.67
CA TYR A 257 24.81 -21.34 -22.80
C TYR A 257 25.07 -20.42 -23.99
N SER A 258 26.26 -20.53 -24.57
CA SER A 258 26.65 -19.73 -25.74
C SER A 258 26.56 -20.54 -27.03
N PHE A 259 25.95 -19.97 -28.06
CA PHE A 259 25.75 -20.59 -29.37
C PHE A 259 25.98 -19.58 -30.50
N LYS A 260 26.08 -20.10 -31.73
CA LYS A 260 26.18 -19.29 -32.95
C LYS A 260 24.80 -19.01 -33.50
N GLY A 261 24.42 -17.74 -33.58
CA GLY A 261 23.18 -17.32 -34.24
C GLY A 261 23.21 -17.54 -35.74
N THR A 262 22.06 -17.33 -36.40
CA THR A 262 21.91 -17.51 -37.86
C THR A 262 22.81 -16.61 -38.71
N LYS A 263 23.35 -15.53 -38.14
CA LYS A 263 24.32 -14.62 -38.79
C LYS A 263 25.76 -14.84 -38.32
N GLY A 264 26.05 -15.95 -37.62
CA GLY A 264 27.40 -16.30 -37.14
C GLY A 264 27.87 -15.54 -35.89
N GLN A 265 27.03 -14.68 -35.32
CA GLN A 265 27.30 -13.97 -34.08
C GLN A 265 27.26 -14.92 -32.86
N ASN A 266 28.10 -14.67 -31.86
CA ASN A 266 28.02 -15.36 -30.57
C ASN A 266 26.84 -14.79 -29.78
N ILE A 267 25.93 -15.65 -29.36
CA ILE A 267 24.78 -15.30 -28.51
C ILE A 267 24.88 -16.14 -27.24
N THR A 268 24.66 -15.52 -26.08
CA THR A 268 24.58 -16.23 -24.80
C THR A 268 23.14 -16.18 -24.31
N ALA A 269 22.51 -17.35 -24.17
CA ALA A 269 21.19 -17.48 -23.56
C ALA A 269 21.36 -17.80 -22.07
N HIS A 270 20.68 -17.04 -21.22
CA HIS A 270 20.65 -17.27 -19.79
C HIS A 270 19.34 -17.94 -19.38
N PHE A 271 19.36 -18.66 -18.26
CA PHE A 271 18.13 -19.06 -17.60
C PHE A 271 17.42 -17.82 -17.03
N LEU A 272 18.10 -17.06 -16.16
CA LEU A 272 17.66 -15.72 -15.74
C LEU A 272 18.49 -14.64 -16.44
N ASP A 273 17.83 -13.62 -16.99
CA ASP A 273 18.51 -12.48 -17.61
C ASP A 273 19.20 -11.55 -16.58
N THR A 274 19.79 -10.46 -17.06
CA THR A 274 20.46 -9.46 -16.22
C THR A 274 19.54 -8.77 -15.21
N CYS A 275 18.23 -8.80 -15.43
CA CYS A 275 17.21 -8.27 -14.54
C CYS A 275 16.71 -9.32 -13.53
N GLY A 276 17.22 -10.55 -13.59
CA GLY A 276 16.87 -11.63 -12.66
C GLY A 276 15.52 -12.26 -12.94
N GLY A 277 14.98 -12.09 -14.16
CA GLY A 277 13.72 -12.69 -14.59
C GLY A 277 13.87 -13.56 -15.83
N HIS A 278 12.82 -14.31 -16.14
CA HIS A 278 12.75 -15.18 -17.31
C HIS A 278 11.30 -15.49 -17.71
N PRO A 279 11.04 -15.89 -18.97
CA PRO A 279 9.71 -16.27 -19.41
C PRO A 279 9.39 -17.74 -19.09
N THR A 280 8.11 -18.04 -18.86
CA THR A 280 7.63 -19.43 -18.94
C THR A 280 7.82 -19.99 -20.36
N PRO A 281 7.80 -21.31 -20.59
CA PRO A 281 7.87 -21.86 -21.94
C PRO A 281 6.73 -21.37 -22.86
N ALA A 282 6.90 -21.43 -24.18
CA ALA A 282 5.94 -20.87 -25.15
C ALA A 282 4.54 -21.51 -25.11
N ASP A 283 4.46 -22.84 -24.98
CA ASP A 283 3.20 -23.59 -24.78
C ASP A 283 2.52 -23.28 -23.43
N SER A 284 3.31 -22.71 -22.54
CA SER A 284 2.98 -22.34 -21.17
C SER A 284 2.58 -20.86 -21.06
N GLY A 285 2.37 -20.22 -22.22
CA GLY A 285 1.98 -18.84 -22.33
C GLY A 285 3.09 -17.85 -22.03
N ASN A 286 4.37 -18.19 -22.20
CA ASN A 286 5.51 -17.26 -22.33
C ASN A 286 5.53 -15.99 -21.45
N SER A 287 5.11 -16.11 -20.19
CA SER A 287 4.97 -14.98 -19.28
C SER A 287 6.28 -14.71 -18.56
N TYR A 288 6.82 -13.50 -18.71
CA TYR A 288 8.02 -13.06 -18.00
C TYR A 288 7.71 -12.87 -16.50
N HIS A 289 8.57 -13.42 -15.64
CA HIS A 289 8.41 -13.38 -14.19
C HIS A 289 9.76 -13.36 -13.45
N TYR A 290 9.73 -12.98 -12.17
CA TYR A 290 10.89 -12.99 -11.27
C TYR A 290 10.71 -14.01 -10.15
N HIS A 291 11.83 -14.37 -9.52
CA HIS A 291 11.86 -15.27 -8.37
C HIS A 291 12.41 -14.59 -7.10
N GLY A 292 12.72 -13.29 -7.14
CA GLY A 292 13.32 -12.54 -6.06
C GLY A 292 13.65 -11.10 -6.46
N TYR A 293 14.63 -10.50 -5.77
CA TYR A 293 15.06 -9.13 -6.01
C TYR A 293 15.47 -8.87 -7.46
N SER A 294 15.03 -7.74 -8.02
CA SER A 294 15.44 -7.25 -9.34
C SER A 294 15.88 -5.80 -9.28
N SER A 295 17.12 -5.54 -9.74
CA SER A 295 17.64 -4.18 -9.90
C SER A 295 16.88 -3.40 -10.96
N CYS A 296 16.41 -4.07 -12.02
CA CYS A 296 15.63 -3.43 -13.08
C CYS A 296 14.27 -2.95 -12.58
N VAL A 297 13.62 -3.68 -11.66
CA VAL A 297 12.37 -3.22 -11.04
C VAL A 297 12.62 -2.10 -10.03
N THR A 298 13.58 -2.27 -9.13
CA THR A 298 13.86 -1.27 -8.08
C THR A 298 14.38 0.04 -8.66
N SER A 299 15.18 0.02 -9.73
CA SER A 299 15.67 1.24 -10.38
C SER A 299 14.58 2.15 -10.97
N VAL A 300 13.34 1.64 -11.12
CA VAL A 300 12.19 2.44 -11.58
C VAL A 300 11.68 3.37 -10.48
N VAL A 301 11.81 2.98 -9.21
CA VAL A 301 11.16 3.64 -8.08
C VAL A 301 12.15 4.13 -7.02
N ASP A 302 13.29 3.45 -6.89
CA ASP A 302 14.30 3.78 -5.90
C ASP A 302 15.35 4.75 -6.45
N HIS A 303 15.83 5.63 -5.58
CA HIS A 303 17.06 6.38 -5.81
C HIS A 303 18.30 5.57 -5.40
N ALA A 304 19.47 5.93 -5.95
CA ALA A 304 20.72 5.16 -5.82
C ALA A 304 21.12 4.87 -4.36
N ASP A 305 20.97 5.83 -3.46
CA ASP A 305 21.29 5.70 -2.02
C ASP A 305 20.05 5.89 -1.12
N GLY A 306 18.87 5.90 -1.74
CA GLY A 306 17.60 6.13 -1.05
C GLY A 306 17.02 4.87 -0.42
N PRO A 307 15.99 5.02 0.41
CA PRO A 307 15.17 3.91 0.87
C PRO A 307 14.54 3.16 -0.31
N SER A 308 14.16 1.90 -0.07
CA SER A 308 13.34 1.20 -1.05
C SER A 308 11.90 1.71 -1.01
N HIS A 309 11.38 1.95 -2.20
CA HIS A 309 10.00 2.28 -2.49
C HIS A 309 9.20 1.02 -2.83
N MET A 310 7.88 1.16 -2.87
CA MET A 310 7.00 0.04 -3.20
C MET A 310 7.23 -0.41 -4.65
N ILE A 311 7.59 -1.68 -4.83
CA ILE A 311 7.85 -2.30 -6.14
C ILE A 311 6.77 -3.29 -6.56
N GLY A 312 5.79 -3.59 -5.70
CA GLY A 312 4.70 -4.47 -6.07
C GLY A 312 3.70 -4.74 -4.96
N VAL A 313 2.81 -5.67 -5.24
CA VAL A 313 1.73 -6.11 -4.36
C VAL A 313 1.66 -7.63 -4.35
N ALA A 314 1.61 -8.21 -3.15
CA ALA A 314 1.40 -9.64 -2.94
C ALA A 314 -0.09 -10.00 -3.10
N LEU A 315 -0.39 -11.29 -3.34
CA LEU A 315 -1.79 -11.74 -3.50
C LEU A 315 -2.66 -11.57 -2.26
N ASP A 316 -2.06 -11.41 -1.08
CA ASP A 316 -2.78 -11.09 0.17
C ASP A 316 -3.03 -9.59 0.36
N GLY A 317 -2.49 -8.74 -0.52
CA GLY A 317 -2.68 -7.29 -0.52
C GLY A 317 -1.60 -6.47 0.15
N PHE A 318 -0.65 -7.10 0.82
CA PHE A 318 0.48 -6.37 1.41
C PHE A 318 1.50 -5.97 0.34
N PRO A 319 2.18 -4.83 0.53
CA PRO A 319 3.09 -4.30 -0.47
C PRO A 319 4.42 -5.06 -0.44
N ILE A 320 5.11 -5.05 -1.57
CA ILE A 320 6.42 -5.66 -1.77
C ILE A 320 7.43 -4.54 -2.00
N TYR A 321 8.55 -4.60 -1.29
CA TYR A 321 9.64 -3.63 -1.34
C TYR A 321 10.96 -4.30 -1.73
N GLY A 322 11.90 -3.45 -2.14
CA GLY A 322 13.30 -3.82 -2.30
C GLY A 322 14.01 -4.07 -0.97
N ASP A 323 15.34 -4.07 -1.01
CA ASP A 323 16.21 -4.57 0.06
C ASP A 323 16.63 -3.52 1.09
N ARG A 324 16.11 -2.29 1.04
CA ARG A 324 16.60 -1.16 1.85
C ARG A 324 15.56 -0.56 2.80
N ASP A 325 16.01 -0.21 4.00
CA ASP A 325 15.21 0.45 5.04
C ASP A 325 14.92 1.93 4.72
N ILE A 326 14.16 2.60 5.59
CA ILE A 326 13.80 4.03 5.47
C ILE A 326 15.00 4.98 5.38
N HIS A 327 16.20 4.52 5.76
CA HIS A 327 17.44 5.28 5.71
C HIS A 327 18.36 4.85 4.55
N GLY A 328 17.87 4.01 3.63
CA GLY A 328 18.62 3.51 2.47
C GLY A 328 19.63 2.41 2.80
N ARG A 329 19.61 1.85 4.01
CA ARG A 329 20.55 0.79 4.42
C ARG A 329 19.98 -0.57 4.06
N SER A 330 20.84 -1.51 3.66
CA SER A 330 20.43 -2.89 3.40
C SER A 330 19.78 -3.51 4.64
N ILE A 331 18.64 -4.14 4.45
CA ILE A 331 17.94 -4.91 5.49
C ILE A 331 18.62 -6.26 5.62
N ASP A 332 19.02 -6.63 6.83
CA ASP A 332 19.55 -7.96 7.11
C ASP A 332 18.41 -8.99 7.05
N PRO A 333 18.51 -10.05 6.22
CA PRO A 333 17.50 -11.09 6.14
C PRO A 333 17.10 -11.73 7.48
N THR A 334 17.96 -11.69 8.52
CA THR A 334 17.59 -12.21 9.85
C THR A 334 16.54 -11.36 10.57
N GLN A 335 16.29 -10.14 10.10
CA GLN A 335 15.23 -9.27 10.62
C GLN A 335 13.85 -9.60 10.04
N LEU A 336 13.81 -10.39 8.97
CA LEU A 336 12.58 -10.79 8.29
C LEU A 336 11.90 -11.94 9.03
N ASP A 337 10.57 -11.95 8.98
CA ASP A 337 9.75 -13.04 9.49
C ASP A 337 9.82 -14.31 8.61
N GLY A 338 9.09 -15.34 9.02
CA GLY A 338 9.00 -16.61 8.29
C GLY A 338 8.48 -16.51 6.85
N CYS A 339 7.81 -15.41 6.49
CA CYS A 339 7.26 -15.13 5.18
C CYS A 339 8.09 -14.16 4.34
N ASN A 340 9.26 -13.73 4.82
CA ASN A 340 10.05 -12.62 4.28
C ASN A 340 9.37 -11.25 4.42
N GLY A 341 8.53 -11.08 5.43
CA GLY A 341 7.92 -9.80 5.78
C GLY A 341 8.57 -9.15 7.01
N LEU A 342 8.29 -7.86 7.19
CA LEU A 342 8.61 -7.12 8.41
C LEU A 342 7.64 -5.93 8.56
N THR A 343 7.50 -5.42 9.77
CA THR A 343 6.77 -4.16 10.03
C THR A 343 7.77 -3.06 10.36
N SER A 344 7.94 -2.08 9.46
CA SER A 344 8.80 -0.92 9.69
C SER A 344 8.36 0.27 8.84
N PRO A 345 8.88 1.50 9.14
CA PRO A 345 8.73 2.67 8.30
C PRO A 345 9.22 2.45 6.86
N THR A 346 8.46 2.98 5.91
CA THR A 346 8.79 3.05 4.48
C THR A 346 8.50 4.47 3.96
N PRO A 347 9.01 4.88 2.79
CA PRO A 347 8.71 6.21 2.24
C PRO A 347 7.21 6.47 2.09
N GLU A 348 6.47 5.45 1.69
CA GLU A 348 5.02 5.47 1.52
C GLU A 348 4.29 5.19 2.83
N PHE A 349 4.94 4.78 3.91
CA PHE A 349 4.29 4.58 5.22
C PHE A 349 5.28 4.95 6.34
N PRO A 350 5.47 6.24 6.67
CA PRO A 350 6.46 6.68 7.66
C PRO A 350 6.20 6.18 9.08
N GLN A 351 4.95 5.87 9.43
CA GLN A 351 4.57 5.26 10.71
C GLN A 351 4.80 3.75 10.74
N GLY A 352 5.15 3.17 9.60
CA GLY A 352 5.39 1.77 9.40
C GLY A 352 4.18 0.97 8.92
N ILE A 353 4.47 -0.08 8.17
CA ILE A 353 3.49 -1.03 7.65
C ILE A 353 4.12 -2.41 7.57
N TYR A 354 3.31 -3.46 7.72
CA TYR A 354 3.75 -4.81 7.35
C TYR A 354 3.92 -4.89 5.83
N HIS A 355 5.09 -5.31 5.38
CA HIS A 355 5.42 -5.44 3.97
C HIS A 355 6.40 -6.58 3.73
N TYR A 356 6.42 -7.09 2.51
CA TYR A 356 7.40 -8.09 2.09
C TYR A 356 8.66 -7.41 1.57
N VAL A 357 9.80 -8.05 1.83
CA VAL A 357 11.10 -7.63 1.33
C VAL A 357 11.66 -8.69 0.40
N LEU A 358 12.13 -8.25 -0.76
CA LEU A 358 12.95 -9.06 -1.66
C LEU A 358 14.42 -8.75 -1.37
N PRO A 359 15.13 -9.58 -0.59
CA PRO A 359 16.52 -9.29 -0.23
C PRO A 359 17.44 -9.46 -1.44
N ARG A 360 18.37 -8.52 -1.62
CA ARG A 360 19.39 -8.59 -2.67
C ARG A 360 20.44 -9.65 -2.33
N GLY A 361 20.93 -10.34 -3.36
CA GLY A 361 22.04 -11.30 -3.23
C GLY A 361 21.67 -12.64 -2.61
N ILE A 362 20.40 -12.86 -2.27
CA ILE A 362 19.91 -14.13 -1.78
C ILE A 362 19.44 -14.98 -2.95
N THR A 363 19.99 -16.19 -3.07
CA THR A 363 19.62 -17.14 -4.13
C THR A 363 18.80 -18.33 -3.65
N GLN A 364 18.67 -18.50 -2.33
CA GLN A 364 17.99 -19.65 -1.71
C GLN A 364 16.47 -19.42 -1.56
N HIS A 365 15.77 -20.33 -0.88
CA HIS A 365 14.30 -20.28 -0.72
C HIS A 365 13.75 -19.00 -0.09
N HIS A 366 14.58 -18.22 0.59
CA HIS A 366 14.23 -16.95 1.20
C HIS A 366 14.66 -15.74 0.33
N ALA A 367 14.86 -15.94 -0.98
CA ALA A 367 15.03 -14.83 -1.93
C ALA A 367 13.73 -14.08 -2.23
N SER A 368 12.59 -14.71 -1.95
CA SER A 368 11.25 -14.14 -2.08
C SER A 368 10.36 -14.62 -0.92
N MET A 369 9.11 -14.17 -0.94
CA MET A 369 8.08 -14.63 -0.01
C MET A 369 7.92 -16.16 -0.06
N ARG A 370 7.74 -16.75 1.13
CA ARG A 370 7.51 -18.19 1.33
C ARG A 370 6.08 -18.50 1.79
N CYS A 371 5.44 -17.49 2.34
CA CYS A 371 4.06 -17.52 2.78
C CYS A 371 3.47 -16.11 2.71
N TYR A 372 2.16 -16.04 2.90
CA TYR A 372 1.40 -14.82 3.09
C TYR A 372 1.16 -14.62 4.58
N GLY A 373 1.58 -13.47 5.12
CA GLY A 373 1.20 -12.96 6.43
C GLY A 373 -0.23 -12.41 6.47
N GLY A 374 -0.85 -12.12 5.32
CA GLY A 374 -2.27 -11.76 5.20
C GLY A 374 -3.18 -12.91 4.75
N HIS A 375 -4.47 -12.62 4.62
CA HIS A 375 -5.45 -13.56 4.10
C HIS A 375 -5.53 -13.54 2.57
N VAL A 376 -5.32 -14.70 1.93
CA VAL A 376 -5.57 -14.89 0.50
C VAL A 376 -6.84 -15.70 0.31
N PRO A 377 -7.82 -15.22 -0.49
CA PRO A 377 -9.00 -16.01 -0.81
C PRO A 377 -8.61 -17.33 -1.51
N ALA A 378 -9.20 -18.46 -1.09
CA ALA A 378 -8.89 -19.78 -1.65
C ALA A 378 -9.01 -19.84 -3.18
N LYS A 379 -9.99 -19.12 -3.75
CA LYS A 379 -10.17 -18.99 -5.20
C LYS A 379 -8.97 -18.31 -5.88
N THR A 380 -8.43 -17.26 -5.27
CA THR A 380 -7.24 -16.55 -5.77
C THR A 380 -6.02 -17.46 -5.69
N LEU A 381 -5.84 -18.19 -4.59
CA LEU A 381 -4.74 -19.12 -4.42
C LEU A 381 -4.80 -20.28 -5.43
N ALA A 382 -6.00 -20.82 -5.69
CA ALA A 382 -6.22 -21.89 -6.66
C ALA A 382 -5.98 -21.39 -8.10
N ALA A 383 -6.46 -20.20 -8.46
CA ALA A 383 -6.20 -19.60 -9.77
C ALA A 383 -4.70 -19.33 -9.98
N ALA A 384 -4.02 -18.79 -8.96
CA ALA A 384 -2.59 -18.57 -9.01
C ALA A 384 -1.79 -19.88 -9.12
N GLN A 385 -2.27 -20.96 -8.49
CA GLN A 385 -1.64 -22.29 -8.60
C GLN A 385 -1.84 -22.87 -10.01
N ALA A 386 -3.02 -22.68 -10.61
CA ALA A 386 -3.29 -23.10 -11.99
C ALA A 386 -2.49 -22.30 -13.03
N ALA A 387 -2.20 -21.02 -12.75
CA ALA A 387 -1.31 -20.19 -13.56
C ALA A 387 0.18 -20.47 -13.33
N GLY A 388 0.50 -21.21 -12.27
CA GLY A 388 1.86 -21.60 -11.94
C GLY A 388 2.37 -22.68 -12.88
N PHE A 389 3.45 -22.37 -13.59
CA PHE A 389 4.22 -23.39 -14.30
C PHE A 389 5.22 -24.03 -13.35
N CYS A 390 4.72 -24.99 -12.58
CA CYS A 390 5.58 -25.94 -11.89
C CYS A 390 5.08 -27.34 -12.18
N TYR A 391 6.02 -28.19 -12.58
CA TYR A 391 5.89 -29.61 -12.89
C TYR A 391 5.38 -30.43 -11.70
N ALA A 392 4.12 -30.25 -11.34
CA ALA A 392 3.37 -31.14 -10.49
C ALA A 392 1.94 -31.15 -11.03
N SER A 393 1.64 -32.15 -11.87
CA SER A 393 0.34 -32.79 -11.67
C SER A 393 0.33 -33.25 -10.21
N GLU A 394 -0.37 -32.55 -9.34
CA GLU A 394 -1.02 -33.27 -8.25
C GLU A 394 -1.92 -34.29 -8.96
N GLN A 395 -1.45 -35.54 -9.08
CA GLN A 395 -2.41 -36.61 -9.00
C GLN A 395 -3.11 -36.36 -7.66
N ALA A 396 -4.36 -35.93 -7.76
CA ALA A 396 -5.25 -35.81 -6.61
C ALA A 396 -5.05 -37.05 -5.72
N PRO A 397 -5.04 -36.92 -4.38
CA PRO A 397 -4.96 -38.08 -3.52
C PRO A 397 -6.09 -39.03 -3.93
N THR A 398 -5.73 -40.20 -4.44
CA THR A 398 -6.67 -41.30 -4.61
C THR A 398 -7.35 -41.47 -3.26
N PRO A 399 -8.70 -41.42 -3.18
CA PRO A 399 -9.38 -41.73 -1.94
C PRO A 399 -8.88 -43.09 -1.49
N GLN A 400 -8.21 -43.12 -0.34
CA GLN A 400 -7.88 -44.37 0.33
C GLN A 400 -9.18 -45.16 0.41
N ALA A 401 -9.17 -46.33 -0.22
CA ALA A 401 -10.26 -47.28 -0.11
C ALA A 401 -10.46 -47.52 1.39
N LEU A 402 -11.57 -46.98 1.92
CA LEU A 402 -12.12 -47.36 3.19
C LEU A 402 -12.14 -48.88 3.22
N GLY A 403 -11.35 -49.44 4.11
CA GLY A 403 -11.40 -50.85 4.45
C GLY A 403 -12.78 -51.18 4.98
N MET A 404 -13.68 -51.57 4.07
CA MET A 404 -14.81 -52.41 4.40
C MET A 404 -14.47 -53.80 3.90
N GLY A 405 -14.19 -54.67 4.87
CA GLY A 405 -14.00 -56.08 4.60
C GLY A 405 -15.22 -56.68 3.93
N MET A 406 -14.98 -57.49 2.91
CA MET A 406 -15.86 -58.59 2.58
C MET A 406 -15.03 -59.87 2.44
N PRO A 407 -15.55 -61.03 2.88
CA PRO A 407 -14.76 -62.23 3.07
C PRO A 407 -14.44 -62.91 1.75
N MET A 408 -13.24 -63.47 1.63
CA MET A 408 -12.87 -64.37 0.54
C MET A 408 -13.77 -65.61 0.54
N LEU A 409 -14.41 -65.88 -0.59
CA LEU A 409 -14.95 -67.20 -0.92
C LEU A 409 -13.81 -68.10 -1.48
N PRO A 410 -13.72 -69.38 -1.10
CA PRO A 410 -12.64 -70.25 -1.55
C PRO A 410 -12.84 -70.71 -2.99
N GLN A 411 -11.77 -70.65 -3.78
CA GLN A 411 -11.70 -71.26 -5.11
C GLN A 411 -11.85 -72.78 -5.01
N THR A 412 -12.89 -73.33 -5.62
CA THR A 412 -12.99 -74.74 -5.94
C THR A 412 -12.27 -75.03 -7.25
N GLN A 413 -11.15 -75.74 -7.18
CA GLN A 413 -10.61 -76.48 -8.31
C GLN A 413 -11.57 -77.60 -8.70
N LYS A 414 -12.02 -77.66 -9.95
CA LYS A 414 -12.29 -78.92 -10.65
C LYS A 414 -11.92 -78.81 -12.14
N ARG A 415 -11.49 -79.97 -12.62
CA ARG A 415 -10.99 -80.33 -13.95
C ARG A 415 -11.91 -79.97 -15.09
#